data_AF-A0AA37V2T6-F1
#
_entry.id   AF-A0AA37V2T6-F1
#
_cell.length_a   1.000
_cell.length_b   1.000
_cell.length_c   1.000
_cell.angle_alpha   90.00
_cell.angle_beta   90.00
_cell.angle_gamma   90.00
#
_symmetry.space_group_name_H-M   'P 1'
#
loop_
_entity.id
_entity.type
_entity.pdbx_description
1 polymer ?
#
loop_
_entity_poly.entity_id
_entity_poly.type
_entity_poly.pdbx_seq_one_letter_code
_entity_poly.pdbx_strand_id
1 'polypeptide(L)'
;MPHIDQIVMLALLAGLVASGTFHWRAGVRGRRLAATVLASFYGVVLVAMLTAHCADVTYNTVLGNRSFVDGRPFAYDWRTYSLLLFGVLLIVQGVRVLRATPGLGRGEPAARAAILRTALLVLAIAAPTIPVHAFFGSLISGLTVLTLGGTLALGRVPARDDATTASFAPAV
;
A
#
# COMPACT_ATOMS: atom_id res chain seq x y z
N MET A 1 -10.63 4.28 19.96
CA MET A 1 -12.09 4.13 19.73
C MET A 1 -12.46 2.64 19.83
N PRO A 2 -13.52 2.24 20.55
CA PRO A 2 -13.90 0.82 20.59
C PRO A 2 -14.22 0.33 19.16
N HIS A 3 -13.74 -0.87 18.81
CA HIS A 3 -13.92 -1.54 17.50
C HIS A 3 -13.05 -1.08 16.32
N ILE A 4 -12.13 -0.11 16.47
CA ILE A 4 -11.33 0.36 15.34
C ILE A 4 -10.49 -0.75 14.69
N ASP A 5 -9.93 -1.65 15.49
CA ASP A 5 -9.10 -2.77 15.00
C ASP A 5 -9.92 -3.76 14.16
N GLN A 6 -11.17 -4.02 14.57
CA GLN A 6 -12.08 -4.90 13.84
C GLN A 6 -12.47 -4.28 12.48
N ILE A 7 -12.74 -2.96 12.47
CA ILE A 7 -13.06 -2.22 11.25
C ILE A 7 -11.88 -2.24 10.29
N VAL A 8 -10.66 -1.98 10.77
CA VAL A 8 -9.44 -2.05 9.95
C VAL A 8 -9.25 -3.45 9.39
N MET A 9 -9.36 -4.48 10.22
CA MET A 9 -9.19 -5.88 9.77
C MET A 9 -10.20 -6.25 8.68
N LEU A 10 -11.48 -5.89 8.87
CA LEU A 10 -12.51 -6.12 7.85
C LEU A 10 -12.23 -5.34 6.56
N ALA A 11 -11.77 -4.09 6.67
CA ALA A 11 -11.39 -3.29 5.50
C ALA A 11 -10.19 -3.90 4.75
N LEU A 12 -9.20 -4.45 5.47
CA LEU A 12 -8.06 -5.13 4.87
C LEU A 12 -8.48 -6.43 4.15
N LEU A 13 -9.33 -7.24 4.78
CA LEU A 13 -9.86 -8.47 4.19
C LEU A 13 -10.71 -8.18 2.96
N ALA A 14 -11.65 -7.23 3.07
CA ALA A 14 -12.49 -6.79 1.96
C ALA A 14 -11.63 -6.21 0.82
N GLY A 15 -10.63 -5.40 1.13
CA GLY A 15 -9.70 -4.84 0.16
C GLY A 15 -8.88 -5.90 -0.57
N LEU A 16 -8.42 -6.94 0.14
CA LEU A 16 -7.70 -8.08 -0.45
C LEU A 16 -8.59 -8.84 -1.44
N VAL A 17 -9.81 -9.20 -1.03
CA VAL A 17 -10.76 -9.95 -1.86
C VAL A 17 -11.23 -9.11 -3.05
N ALA A 18 -11.57 -7.84 -2.82
CA ALA A 18 -11.99 -6.92 -3.88
C ALA A 18 -10.86 -6.69 -4.90
N SER A 19 -9.62 -6.50 -4.45
CA SER A 19 -8.45 -6.38 -5.32
C SER A 19 -8.25 -7.63 -6.17
N GLY A 20 -8.27 -8.82 -5.56
CA GLY A 20 -8.13 -10.09 -6.26
C GLY A 20 -9.19 -10.28 -7.34
N THR A 21 -10.46 -10.10 -6.98
CA THR A 21 -11.59 -10.24 -7.90
C THR A 21 -11.59 -9.19 -9.00
N PHE A 22 -11.26 -7.94 -8.70
CA PHE A 22 -11.18 -6.85 -9.68
C PHE A 22 -10.11 -7.13 -10.74
N HIS A 23 -8.88 -7.42 -10.34
CA HIS A 23 -7.78 -7.67 -11.28
C HIS A 23 -7.95 -8.97 -12.06
N TRP A 24 -8.54 -9.99 -11.43
CA TRP A 24 -8.89 -11.24 -12.11
C TRP A 24 -9.95 -11.03 -13.20
N ARG A 25 -10.99 -10.24 -12.90
CA ARG A 25 -12.03 -9.84 -13.87
C ARG A 25 -11.48 -8.95 -14.98
N ALA A 26 -10.46 -8.15 -14.69
CA ALA A 26 -9.73 -7.36 -15.68
C ALA A 26 -8.80 -8.19 -16.58
N GLY A 27 -8.78 -9.52 -16.44
CA GLY A 27 -8.01 -10.43 -17.30
C GLY A 27 -6.55 -10.63 -16.89
N VAL A 28 -6.13 -10.10 -15.73
CA VAL A 28 -4.78 -10.32 -15.21
C VAL A 28 -4.67 -11.75 -14.66
N ARG A 29 -3.60 -12.48 -15.02
CA ARG A 29 -3.42 -13.91 -14.67
C ARG A 29 -2.00 -14.20 -14.16
N GLY A 30 -1.86 -15.36 -13.52
CA GLY A 30 -0.57 -15.93 -13.08
C GLY A 30 0.23 -15.02 -12.15
N ARG A 31 1.55 -14.93 -12.37
CA ARG A 31 2.48 -14.13 -11.55
C ARG A 31 2.13 -12.65 -11.54
N ARG A 32 1.61 -12.12 -12.66
CA ARG A 32 1.13 -10.73 -12.75
C ARG A 32 -0.05 -10.48 -11.82
N LEU A 33 -1.00 -11.40 -11.74
CA LEU A 33 -2.13 -11.27 -10.82
C LEU A 33 -1.65 -11.23 -9.37
N ALA A 34 -0.79 -12.17 -8.98
CA ALA A 34 -0.25 -12.22 -7.61
C ALA A 34 0.48 -10.92 -7.23
N ALA A 35 1.37 -10.41 -8.08
CA ALA A 35 2.08 -9.17 -7.83
C ALA A 35 1.16 -7.94 -7.80
N THR A 36 0.16 -7.89 -8.68
CA THR A 36 -0.83 -6.80 -8.73
C THR A 36 -1.70 -6.80 -7.48
N VAL A 37 -2.18 -7.98 -7.05
CA VAL A 37 -2.97 -8.13 -5.82
C VAL A 37 -2.14 -7.74 -4.60
N LEU A 38 -0.88 -8.18 -4.53
CA LEU A 38 0.04 -7.81 -3.45
C LEU A 38 0.27 -6.30 -3.39
N ALA A 39 0.55 -5.64 -4.52
CA ALA A 39 0.74 -4.20 -4.58
C ALA A 39 -0.53 -3.42 -4.18
N SER A 40 -1.71 -3.86 -4.63
CA SER A 40 -2.98 -3.29 -4.21
C SER A 40 -3.22 -3.48 -2.71
N PHE A 41 -3.00 -4.68 -2.18
CA PHE A 41 -3.14 -4.97 -0.75
C PHE A 41 -2.21 -4.10 0.09
N TYR A 42 -0.95 -3.98 -0.31
CA TYR A 42 0.02 -3.09 0.31
C TYR A 42 -0.45 -1.63 0.35
N GLY A 43 -0.96 -1.12 -0.77
CA GLY A 43 -1.54 0.22 -0.84
C GLY A 43 -2.75 0.40 0.09
N VAL A 44 -3.64 -0.60 0.17
CA VAL A 44 -4.79 -0.59 1.09
C VAL A 44 -4.33 -0.61 2.55
N VAL A 45 -3.33 -1.42 2.91
CA VAL A 45 -2.75 -1.45 4.26
C VAL A 45 -2.23 -0.07 4.64
N LEU A 46 -1.42 0.56 3.78
CA LEU A 46 -0.88 1.89 4.04
C LEU A 46 -1.97 2.95 4.23
N VAL A 47 -3.05 2.90 3.45
CA VAL A 47 -4.14 3.89 3.57
C VAL A 47 -5.01 3.59 4.79
N ALA A 48 -5.58 2.39 4.89
CA ALA A 48 -6.58 2.05 5.90
C ALA A 48 -5.98 2.07 7.32
N MET A 49 -4.83 1.42 7.50
CA MET A 49 -4.21 1.29 8.82
C MET A 49 -3.71 2.65 9.34
N LEU A 50 -3.09 3.46 8.49
CA LEU A 50 -2.56 4.76 8.91
C LEU A 50 -3.66 5.82 9.04
N THR A 51 -4.73 5.73 8.25
CA THR A 51 -5.91 6.59 8.44
C THR A 51 -6.57 6.27 9.78
N ALA A 52 -6.77 4.99 10.10
CA ALA A 52 -7.29 4.58 11.41
C ALA A 52 -6.38 5.02 12.55
N HIS A 53 -5.06 4.89 12.39
CA HIS A 53 -4.09 5.38 13.37
C HIS A 53 -4.18 6.90 13.57
N CYS A 54 -4.22 7.68 12.49
CA CYS A 54 -4.38 9.14 12.58
C CYS A 54 -5.73 9.53 13.22
N ALA A 55 -6.80 8.81 12.90
CA ALA A 55 -8.12 9.02 13.48
C ALA A 55 -8.12 8.73 14.98
N ASP A 56 -7.48 7.65 15.43
CA ASP A 56 -7.40 7.29 16.85
C ASP A 56 -6.53 8.29 17.62
N VAL A 57 -5.39 8.73 17.06
CA VAL A 57 -4.57 9.79 17.64
C VAL A 57 -5.38 11.08 17.77
N THR A 58 -6.09 11.49 16.72
CA THR A 58 -6.93 12.70 16.72
C THR A 58 -8.09 12.59 17.71
N TYR A 59 -8.75 11.42 17.78
CA TYR A 59 -9.83 11.17 18.71
C TYR A 59 -9.37 11.29 20.16
N ASN A 60 -8.27 10.63 20.53
CA ASN A 60 -7.76 10.65 21.90
C ASN A 60 -7.24 12.04 22.29
N THR A 61 -6.56 12.74 21.37
CA THR A 61 -5.99 14.06 21.63
C THR A 61 -7.05 15.16 21.70
N VAL A 62 -7.95 15.24 20.72
CA VAL A 62 -8.93 16.33 20.62
C VAL A 62 -10.18 16.06 21.47
N LEU A 63 -10.75 14.86 21.37
CA LEU A 63 -12.03 14.54 22.04
C LEU A 63 -11.81 13.94 23.42
N GLY A 64 -10.76 13.13 23.59
CA GLY A 64 -10.40 12.57 24.89
C GLY A 64 -9.64 13.52 25.81
N ASN A 65 -9.17 14.66 25.28
CA ASN A 65 -8.23 15.58 25.94
C ASN A 65 -7.07 14.84 26.62
N ARG A 66 -6.58 13.77 25.99
CA ARG A 66 -5.51 12.92 26.51
C ARG A 66 -4.43 12.72 25.46
N SER A 67 -3.18 12.89 25.87
CA SER A 67 -2.03 12.50 25.06
C SER A 67 -2.05 10.98 24.83
N PHE A 68 -1.81 10.58 23.58
CA PHE A 68 -1.73 9.17 23.20
C PHE A 68 -0.50 8.46 23.78
N VAL A 69 0.53 9.22 24.19
CA VAL A 69 1.81 8.67 24.64
C VAL A 69 1.79 8.34 26.13
N ASP A 70 1.28 9.26 26.94
CA ASP A 70 1.43 9.26 28.39
C ASP A 70 0.09 9.50 29.14
N GLY A 71 -1.03 9.63 28.42
CA GLY A 71 -2.38 9.72 29.00
C GLY A 71 -2.68 11.01 29.76
N ARG A 72 -1.74 11.96 29.79
CA ARG A 72 -1.87 13.28 30.43
C ARG A 72 -2.81 14.19 29.63
N PRO A 73 -3.33 15.29 30.24
CA PRO A 73 -4.09 16.30 29.50
C PRO A 73 -3.37 16.71 28.22
N PHE A 74 -4.12 16.76 27.12
CA PHE A 74 -3.53 17.01 25.81
C PHE A 74 -2.90 18.41 25.73
N ALA A 75 -1.64 18.45 25.33
CA ALA A 75 -0.95 19.65 24.87
C ALA A 75 -0.41 19.35 23.48
N TYR A 76 -0.75 20.18 22.50
CA TYR A 76 -0.23 20.02 21.15
C TYR A 76 1.28 20.25 21.16
N ASP A 77 2.04 19.23 20.81
CA ASP A 77 3.50 19.24 20.80
C ASP A 77 4.06 18.81 19.45
N TRP A 78 5.38 19.01 19.28
CA TRP A 78 6.09 18.64 18.05
C TRP A 78 5.94 17.14 17.73
N ARG A 79 5.76 16.31 18.76
CA ARG A 79 5.70 14.86 18.65
C ARG A 79 4.37 14.41 18.04
N THR A 80 3.25 14.94 18.52
CA THR A 80 1.92 14.68 17.96
C THR A 80 1.85 15.12 16.50
N TYR A 81 2.40 16.31 16.20
CA TYR A 81 2.53 16.79 14.81
C TYR A 81 3.32 15.82 13.93
N SER A 82 4.49 15.39 14.39
CA SER A 82 5.38 14.49 13.62
C SER A 82 4.73 13.14 13.35
N LEU A 83 3.95 12.62 14.30
CA LEU A 83 3.27 11.33 14.19
C LEU A 83 2.10 11.38 13.19
N LEU A 84 1.31 12.46 13.22
CA LEU A 84 0.27 12.70 12.21
C LEU A 84 0.89 12.94 10.82
N LEU A 85 1.96 13.73 10.73
CA LEU A 85 2.68 13.98 9.48
C LEU A 85 3.24 12.69 8.90
N PHE A 86 3.84 11.84 9.72
CA PHE A 86 4.31 10.52 9.33
C PHE A 86 3.18 9.67 8.73
N GLY A 87 2.03 9.63 9.41
CA GLY A 87 0.85 8.92 8.92
C GLY A 87 0.39 9.43 7.55
N VAL A 88 0.27 10.75 7.39
CA VAL A 88 -0.12 11.37 6.11
C VAL A 88 0.88 11.06 4.99
N LEU A 89 2.19 11.13 5.26
CA LEU A 89 3.22 10.81 4.27
C LEU A 89 3.10 9.38 3.75
N LEU A 90 2.84 8.42 4.64
CA LEU A 90 2.63 7.02 4.27
C LEU A 90 1.31 6.78 3.55
N ILE A 91 0.22 7.45 3.94
CA ILE A 91 -1.07 7.41 3.24
C ILE A 91 -0.90 7.89 1.80
N VAL A 92 -0.19 9.00 1.58
CA VAL A 92 0.07 9.54 0.22
C VAL A 92 0.81 8.50 -0.64
N GLN A 93 1.80 7.80 -0.07
CA GLN A 93 2.47 6.71 -0.79
C GLN A 93 1.51 5.55 -1.08
N GLY A 94 0.67 5.15 -0.11
CA GLY A 94 -0.35 4.12 -0.32
C GLY A 94 -1.29 4.46 -1.49
N VAL A 95 -1.79 5.70 -1.56
CA VAL A 95 -2.62 6.18 -2.67
C VAL A 95 -1.87 6.14 -4.00
N ARG A 96 -0.59 6.53 -4.03
CA ARG A 96 0.24 6.45 -5.25
C ARG A 96 0.41 5.02 -5.72
N VAL A 97 0.63 4.06 -4.82
CA VAL A 97 0.67 2.64 -5.18
C VAL A 97 -0.66 2.22 -5.78
N LEU A 98 -1.78 2.47 -5.10
CA LEU A 98 -3.12 2.09 -5.57
C LEU A 98 -3.43 2.63 -6.98
N ARG A 99 -3.03 3.87 -7.28
CA ARG A 99 -3.20 4.47 -8.60
C ARG A 99 -2.33 3.82 -9.68
N ALA A 100 -1.15 3.34 -9.33
CA ALA A 100 -0.23 2.67 -10.26
C ALA A 100 -0.58 1.19 -10.47
N THR A 101 -1.28 0.53 -9.53
CA THR A 101 -1.54 -0.90 -9.59
C THR A 101 -2.28 -1.38 -10.85
N PRO A 102 -3.29 -0.68 -11.39
CA PRO A 102 -3.91 -1.09 -12.66
C PRO A 102 -2.92 -1.14 -13.83
N GLY A 103 -1.99 -0.18 -13.91
CA GLY A 103 -0.93 -0.18 -14.92
C GLY A 103 0.06 -1.33 -14.74
N LEU A 104 0.34 -1.73 -13.49
CA LEU A 104 1.15 -2.93 -13.21
C LEU A 104 0.46 -4.20 -13.75
N GLY A 105 -0.86 -4.31 -13.58
CA GLY A 105 -1.66 -5.42 -14.14
C GLY A 105 -1.58 -5.51 -15.67
N ARG A 106 -1.56 -4.36 -16.35
CA ARG A 106 -1.36 -4.26 -17.81
C ARG A 106 0.09 -4.53 -18.24
N GLY A 107 1.04 -4.49 -17.31
CA GLY A 107 2.47 -4.67 -17.58
C GLY A 107 3.19 -3.40 -18.00
N GLU A 108 2.66 -2.23 -17.63
CA GLU A 108 3.27 -0.95 -17.97
C GLU A 108 4.57 -0.72 -17.16
N PRO A 109 5.71 -0.44 -17.82
CA PRO A 109 6.99 -0.27 -17.14
C PRO A 109 7.02 0.97 -16.23
N ALA A 110 6.31 2.03 -16.61
CA ALA A 110 6.20 3.26 -15.82
C ALA A 110 5.46 3.01 -14.50
N ALA A 111 4.37 2.24 -14.52
CA ALA A 111 3.62 1.86 -13.32
C ALA A 111 4.48 1.02 -12.37
N ARG A 112 5.23 0.06 -12.92
CA ARG A 112 6.20 -0.74 -12.15
C ARG A 112 7.26 0.14 -11.49
N ALA A 113 7.87 1.06 -12.24
CA ALA A 113 8.88 1.98 -11.71
C ALA A 113 8.29 2.89 -10.61
N ALA A 114 7.06 3.37 -10.78
CA ALA A 114 6.37 4.17 -9.78
C ALA A 114 6.13 3.40 -8.49
N ILE A 115 5.69 2.14 -8.55
CA ILE A 115 5.49 1.28 -7.37
C ILE A 115 6.81 1.00 -6.67
N LEU A 116 7.87 0.65 -7.41
CA LEU A 116 9.19 0.40 -6.83
C LEU A 116 9.75 1.65 -6.13
N ARG A 117 9.68 2.81 -6.78
CA ARG A 117 10.11 4.08 -6.19
C ARG A 117 9.32 4.40 -4.92
N THR A 118 8.01 4.21 -4.96
CA THR A 118 7.13 4.48 -3.81
C THR A 118 7.44 3.53 -2.65
N ALA A 119 7.62 2.24 -2.92
CA ALA A 119 8.00 1.25 -1.92
C ALA A 119 9.38 1.55 -1.31
N LEU A 120 10.37 1.93 -2.12
CA LEU A 120 11.69 2.34 -1.60
C LEU A 120 11.60 3.58 -0.69
N LEU A 121 10.78 4.57 -1.04
CA LEU A 121 10.53 5.74 -0.20
C LEU A 121 9.86 5.34 1.12
N VAL A 122 8.85 4.47 1.08
CA VAL A 122 8.20 3.96 2.31
C VAL A 122 9.22 3.21 3.17
N LEU A 123 10.07 2.37 2.58
CA LEU A 123 11.10 1.65 3.32
C LEU A 123 12.10 2.62 3.98
N ALA A 124 12.56 3.63 3.25
CA ALA A 124 13.47 4.65 3.77
C ALA A 124 12.86 5.45 4.93
N ILE A 125 11.54 5.64 4.92
CA ILE A 125 10.80 6.34 5.97
C ILE A 125 10.51 5.42 7.17
N ALA A 126 10.08 4.18 6.93
CA ALA A 126 9.60 3.28 7.97
C ALA A 126 10.71 2.48 8.66
N ALA A 127 11.79 2.11 7.97
CA ALA A 127 12.87 1.30 8.56
C ALA A 127 13.55 2.01 9.76
N PRO A 128 13.88 3.31 9.69
CA PRO A 128 14.48 4.01 10.84
C PRO A 128 13.56 4.10 12.07
N THR A 129 12.25 3.89 11.89
CA THR A 129 11.29 3.91 13.00
C THR A 129 11.23 2.60 13.79
N ILE A 130 11.85 1.52 13.31
CA ILE A 130 11.82 0.20 13.98
C ILE A 130 12.29 0.26 15.45
N PRO A 131 13.41 0.94 15.81
CA PRO A 131 13.84 1.00 17.20
C PRO A 131 12.85 1.70 18.13
N VAL A 132 12.00 2.58 17.59
CA VAL A 132 11.05 3.39 18.35
C VAL A 132 9.65 2.76 18.37
N HIS A 133 9.23 2.19 17.24
CA HIS A 133 7.91 1.60 17.01
C HIS A 133 8.08 0.21 16.37
N ALA A 134 8.63 -0.74 17.12
CA ALA A 134 9.04 -2.05 16.61
C ALA A 134 7.93 -2.77 15.83
N PHE A 135 6.69 -2.80 16.34
CA PHE A 135 5.59 -3.47 15.64
C PHE A 135 5.24 -2.81 14.30
N PHE A 136 4.92 -1.51 14.30
CA PHE A 136 4.53 -0.77 13.09
C PHE A 136 5.67 -0.69 12.08
N GLY A 137 6.87 -0.34 12.53
CA GLY A 137 8.06 -0.25 11.69
C GLY A 137 8.39 -1.58 11.03
N SER A 138 8.33 -2.69 11.78
CA SER A 138 8.62 -4.03 11.24
C SER A 138 7.54 -4.50 10.27
N LEU A 139 6.26 -4.30 10.60
CA LEU A 139 5.15 -4.69 9.73
C LEU A 139 5.21 -3.94 8.38
N ILE A 140 5.33 -2.62 8.42
CA ILE A 140 5.38 -1.78 7.21
C ILE A 140 6.63 -2.12 6.40
N SER A 141 7.79 -2.26 7.03
CA SER A 141 9.03 -2.62 6.34
C SER A 141 8.93 -4.01 5.71
N GLY A 142 8.41 -5.00 6.43
CA GLY A 142 8.21 -6.36 5.93
C GLY A 142 7.28 -6.41 4.71
N LEU A 143 6.12 -5.76 4.79
CA LEU A 143 5.19 -5.65 3.66
C LEU A 143 5.82 -4.91 2.47
N THR A 144 6.64 -3.90 2.74
CA THR A 144 7.36 -3.15 1.70
C THR A 144 8.38 -4.03 0.99
N VAL A 145 9.15 -4.83 1.73
CA VAL A 145 10.11 -5.79 1.18
C VAL A 145 9.39 -6.85 0.34
N LEU A 146 8.26 -7.40 0.82
CA LEU A 146 7.46 -8.34 0.04
C LEU A 146 6.94 -7.72 -1.25
N THR A 147 6.47 -6.48 -1.20
CA THR A 147 5.97 -5.76 -2.38
C THR A 147 7.09 -5.47 -3.38
N LEU A 148 8.27 -5.08 -2.92
CA LEU A 148 9.47 -4.92 -3.75
C LEU A 148 9.83 -6.24 -4.43
N GLY A 149 9.94 -7.33 -3.66
CA GLY A 149 10.26 -8.67 -4.18
C GLY A 149 9.24 -9.14 -5.22
N GLY A 150 7.95 -9.03 -4.92
CA GLY A 150 6.87 -9.40 -5.85
C GLY A 150 6.87 -8.58 -7.14
N THR A 151 7.13 -7.27 -7.03
CA THR A 151 7.19 -6.35 -8.19
C THR A 151 8.46 -6.55 -9.02
N LEU A 152 9.59 -6.88 -8.38
CA LEU A 152 10.85 -7.17 -9.06
C LEU A 152 10.82 -8.53 -9.77
N ALA A 153 10.21 -9.55 -9.15
CA ALA A 153 10.07 -10.90 -9.67
C ALA A 153 9.25 -10.98 -10.98
N LEU A 154 8.49 -9.93 -11.31
CA LEU A 154 7.84 -9.79 -12.61
C LEU A 154 8.82 -9.61 -13.78
N GLY A 155 10.11 -9.33 -13.53
CA GLY A 155 11.12 -9.18 -14.58
C GLY A 155 10.77 -8.13 -15.66
N ARG A 156 11.45 -8.19 -16.80
CA ARG A 156 10.99 -7.57 -18.05
C ARG A 156 10.14 -8.60 -18.80
N VAL A 157 8.90 -8.86 -18.35
CA VAL A 157 8.00 -9.69 -19.17
C VAL A 157 7.63 -8.84 -20.38
N PRO A 158 7.98 -9.25 -21.62
CA PRO A 158 7.63 -8.50 -22.82
C PRO A 158 6.11 -8.26 -22.83
N ALA A 159 5.73 -7.08 -23.31
CA ALA A 159 4.33 -6.81 -23.61
C ALA A 159 3.84 -7.94 -24.53
N ARG A 160 2.61 -8.41 -24.27
CA ARG A 160 1.95 -9.46 -25.06
C ARG A 160 2.22 -9.19 -26.54
N ASP A 161 2.98 -10.07 -27.19
CA ASP A 161 3.25 -9.95 -28.62
C ASP A 161 1.92 -10.00 -29.35
N ASP A 162 1.59 -8.93 -30.06
CA ASP A 162 0.49 -8.87 -31.03
C ASP A 162 0.76 -9.76 -32.26
N ALA A 163 1.67 -10.73 -32.15
CA ALA A 163 2.07 -11.66 -33.21
C ALA A 163 0.97 -12.62 -33.66
N THR A 164 -0.25 -12.55 -33.09
CA THR A 164 -1.39 -13.37 -33.52
C THR A 164 -2.28 -12.68 -34.57
N THR A 165 -2.04 -11.42 -34.94
CA THR A 165 -2.80 -10.74 -36.02
C THR A 165 -2.11 -10.76 -37.38
N ALA A 166 -0.86 -11.25 -37.48
CA ALA A 166 -0.11 -11.24 -38.74
C ALA A 166 -0.30 -12.49 -39.64
N SER A 167 -1.06 -13.51 -39.24
CA SER A 167 -1.21 -14.75 -40.04
C SER A 167 -2.48 -14.84 -40.90
N PHE A 168 -3.22 -13.75 -41.08
CA PHE A 168 -4.36 -13.70 -42.00
C PHE A 168 -4.12 -12.67 -43.12
N ALA A 169 -3.02 -12.81 -43.85
CA ALA A 169 -2.94 -12.27 -45.20
C ALA A 169 -3.44 -13.37 -46.15
N PRO A 170 -4.60 -13.21 -46.82
CA PRO A 170 -5.01 -14.15 -47.85
C PRO A 170 -4.01 -14.08 -49.01
N ALA A 171 -3.50 -15.23 -49.45
CA ALA A 171 -2.72 -15.33 -50.66
C ALA A 171 -3.59 -14.87 -51.85
N VAL A 172 -3.08 -13.88 -52.60
CA VAL A 172 -3.60 -13.46 -53.92
C VAL A 172 -2.64 -13.99 -54.97
#